data_AF-A0A653QHI2-F1
#
_entry.id   AF-A0A653QHI2-F1
#
_cell.length_a   1.000
_cell.length_b   1.000
_cell.length_c   1.000
_cell.angle_alpha   90.00
_cell.angle_beta   90.00
_cell.angle_gamma   90.00
#
_symmetry.space_group_name_H-M   'P 1'
#
loop_
_entity.id
_entity.type
_entity.pdbx_description
1 polymer ?
#
loop_
_entity_poly.entity_id
_entity_poly.type
_entity_poly.pdbx_seq_one_letter_code
_entity_poly.pdbx_strand_id
1 'polypeptide(L)' 'MTQSVFSARYDQLRETLVKARREAGLTQAELATRLGKPQSYVSKIERGERRIDIVELIDISRALGVATECLLRQIER' A
#
# COMPACT_ATOMS: atom_id res chain seq x y z
N MET A 1 0.99 -24.64 9.99
CA MET A 1 1.34 -23.22 10.12
C MET A 1 0.07 -22.42 9.89
N THR A 2 -0.41 -21.73 10.91
CA THR A 2 -1.71 -21.04 10.90
C THR A 2 -1.64 -19.93 9.86
N GLN A 3 -2.19 -20.18 8.66
CA GLN A 3 -2.52 -19.15 7.69
C GLN A 3 -3.57 -18.27 8.36
N SER A 4 -3.07 -17.29 9.11
CA SER A 4 -3.87 -16.26 9.75
C SER A 4 -4.73 -15.65 8.66
N VAL A 5 -6.05 -15.61 8.81
CA VAL A 5 -6.98 -14.97 7.84
C VAL A 5 -6.53 -13.53 7.51
N PHE A 6 -5.74 -12.92 8.41
CA PHE A 6 -5.10 -11.64 8.19
C PHE A 6 -4.00 -11.65 7.12
N SER A 7 -3.28 -12.74 6.82
CA SER A 7 -2.27 -12.77 5.74
C SER A 7 -2.92 -12.57 4.38
N ALA A 8 -4.00 -13.30 4.08
CA ALA A 8 -4.67 -13.20 2.77
C ALA A 8 -5.21 -11.79 2.49
N ARG A 9 -5.93 -11.17 3.45
CA ARG A 9 -6.41 -9.79 3.30
C ARG A 9 -5.27 -8.78 3.24
N TYR A 10 -4.18 -9.04 3.97
CA TYR A 10 -3.03 -8.15 3.97
C TYR A 10 -2.23 -8.25 2.67
N ASP A 11 -2.15 -9.44 2.07
CA ASP A 11 -1.60 -9.65 0.73
C ASP A 11 -2.43 -8.91 -0.32
N GLN A 12 -3.77 -8.96 -0.22
CA GLN A 12 -4.67 -8.20 -1.10
C GLN A 12 -4.52 -6.68 -0.94
N LEU A 13 -4.37 -6.17 0.29
CA LEU A 13 -4.02 -4.77 0.54
C LEU A 13 -2.70 -4.41 -0.15
N ARG A 14 -1.66 -5.22 0.04
CA ARG A 14 -0.34 -4.99 -0.58
C ARG A 14 -0.44 -4.95 -2.10
N GLU A 15 -1.12 -5.91 -2.71
CA GLU A 15 -1.31 -5.97 -4.17
C GLU A 15 -2.11 -4.76 -4.69
N THR A 16 -3.14 -4.34 -3.95
CA THR A 16 -3.92 -3.13 -4.23
C THR A 16 -3.03 -1.89 -4.25
N LEU A 17 -2.14 -1.74 -3.26
CA LEU A 17 -1.21 -0.61 -3.19
C LEU A 17 -0.18 -0.64 -4.33
N VAL A 18 0.39 -1.81 -4.64
CA VAL A 18 1.33 -1.99 -5.76
C VAL A 18 0.65 -1.59 -7.07
N LYS A 19 -0.58 -2.04 -7.29
CA LYS A 19 -1.37 -1.73 -8.47
C LYS A 19 -1.66 -0.23 -8.57
N ALA A 20 -2.18 0.38 -7.50
CA ALA A 20 -2.47 1.81 -7.47
C ALA A 20 -1.23 2.67 -7.73
N ARG A 21 -0.06 2.28 -7.20
CA ARG A 21 1.22 2.96 -7.50
C ARG A 21 1.56 2.88 -8.99
N ARG A 22 1.43 1.69 -9.59
CA ARG A 22 1.73 1.48 -11.02
C ARG A 22 0.75 2.25 -11.91
N GLU A 23 -0.53 2.28 -11.56
CA GLU A 23 -1.56 3.06 -12.27
C GLU A 23 -1.30 4.58 -12.18
N ALA A 24 -0.75 5.05 -11.06
CA ALA A 24 -0.29 6.42 -10.90
C ALA A 24 1.02 6.72 -11.66
N GLY A 25 1.64 5.73 -12.30
CA GLY A 25 2.89 5.89 -13.06
C GLY A 25 4.13 6.15 -12.19
N LEU A 26 4.06 5.84 -10.89
CA LEU A 26 5.13 6.16 -9.94
C LEU A 26 6.07 4.97 -9.72
N THR A 27 7.35 5.24 -9.58
CA THR A 27 8.33 4.33 -8.99
C THR A 27 8.16 4.26 -7.47
N GLN A 28 8.76 3.24 -6.83
CA GLN A 28 8.77 3.16 -5.35
C GLN A 28 9.49 4.36 -4.71
N ALA A 29 10.54 4.87 -5.36
CA ALA A 29 11.31 6.02 -4.86
C ALA A 29 10.50 7.32 -4.94
N GLU A 30 9.73 7.53 -6.01
CA GLU A 30 8.87 8.70 -6.15
C GLU A 30 7.71 8.69 -5.15
N LEU A 31 7.07 7.53 -4.95
CA LEU A 31 6.05 7.40 -3.91
C LEU A 31 6.64 7.67 -2.52
N ALA A 32 7.81 7.12 -2.23
CA ALA A 32 8.48 7.34 -0.95
C ALA A 32 8.84 8.83 -0.76
N THR A 33 9.28 9.51 -1.81
CA THR A 33 9.57 10.94 -1.81
C THR A 33 8.31 11.75 -1.48
N ARG A 34 7.17 11.43 -2.09
CA ARG A 34 5.87 12.08 -1.77
C ARG A 34 5.44 11.86 -0.33
N LEU A 35 5.83 10.74 0.28
CA LEU A 35 5.53 10.41 1.67
C LEU A 35 6.55 10.98 2.67
N GLY A 36 7.62 11.60 2.21
CA GLY A 36 8.74 12.01 3.07
C GLY A 36 9.42 10.81 3.77
N LYS A 37 9.47 9.65 3.10
CA LYS A 37 10.04 8.41 3.61
C LYS A 37 11.19 7.90 2.73
N PRO A 38 12.09 7.06 3.26
CA PRO A 38 13.07 6.35 2.43
C PRO A 38 12.38 5.40 1.44
N GLN A 39 12.97 5.15 0.26
CA GLN A 39 12.44 4.17 -0.71
C GLN A 39 12.22 2.78 -0.09
N SER A 40 13.07 2.40 0.87
CA SER A 40 12.94 1.13 1.61
C SER A 40 11.64 1.01 2.39
N TYR A 41 10.99 2.12 2.77
CA TYR A 41 9.66 2.12 3.40
C TYR A 41 8.62 1.51 2.44
N VAL A 42 8.55 2.03 1.21
CA VAL A 42 7.61 1.53 0.18
C VAL A 42 7.98 0.10 -0.22
N SER A 43 9.26 -0.21 -0.42
CA SER A 43 9.69 -1.57 -0.76
C SER A 43 9.33 -2.61 0.30
N LYS A 44 9.49 -2.29 1.59
CA LYS A 44 9.11 -3.22 2.68
C LYS A 44 7.59 -3.45 2.73
N ILE A 45 6.79 -2.42 2.43
CA ILE A 45 5.33 -2.55 2.32
C ILE A 45 4.99 -3.47 1.13
N GLU A 46 5.54 -3.18 -0.05
CA GLU A 46 5.25 -3.95 -1.28
C GLU A 46 5.79 -5.38 -1.27
N ARG A 47 6.74 -5.71 -0.39
CA ARG A 47 7.20 -7.08 -0.12
C ARG A 47 6.45 -7.77 1.01
N GLY A 48 5.59 -7.06 1.75
CA GLY A 48 4.88 -7.59 2.91
C GLY A 48 5.75 -7.75 4.17
N GLU A 49 6.95 -7.19 4.17
CA GLU A 49 7.87 -7.18 5.32
C GLU A 49 7.49 -6.14 6.36
N ARG A 50 6.63 -5.17 5.98
CA ARG A 50 6.12 -4.14 6.87
C ARG A 50 4.61 -4.05 6.78
N ARG A 51 3.96 -4.09 7.95
CA ARG A 51 2.54 -3.76 8.07
C ARG A 51 2.32 -2.25 8.12
N ILE A 52 1.20 -1.79 7.58
CA ILE A 52 0.74 -0.41 7.64
C ILE A 52 -0.55 -0.33 8.45
N ASP A 53 -0.73 0.78 9.15
CA ASP A 53 -1.99 1.11 9.80
C ASP A 53 -2.91 1.95 8.89
N ILE A 54 -4.09 2.32 9.40
CA ILE A 54 -5.08 3.07 8.64
C ILE A 54 -4.64 4.51 8.33
N VAL A 55 -3.83 5.13 9.20
CA VAL A 55 -3.33 6.49 9.00
C VAL A 55 -2.30 6.48 7.87
N GLU A 56 -1.42 5.49 7.87
CA GLU A 56 -0.46 5.28 6.79
C GLU A 56 -1.14 4.95 5.45
N LEU A 57 -2.24 4.19 5.47
CA LEU A 57 -3.05 3.95 4.26
C LEU A 57 -3.63 5.26 3.70
N ILE A 58 -4.14 6.14 4.57
CA ILE A 58 -4.66 7.46 4.16
C ILE A 58 -3.53 8.28 3.52
N ASP A 59 -2.35 8.33 4.13
CA ASP A 59 -1.22 9.09 3.59
C ASP A 59 -0.74 8.54 2.24
N ILE A 60 -0.67 7.21 2.10
CA ILE A 60 -0.35 6.55 0.83
C ILE A 60 -1.40 6.89 -0.23
N SER A 61 -2.69 6.83 0.11
CA SER A 61 -3.77 7.14 -0.83
C SER A 61 -3.68 8.59 -1.36
N ARG A 62 -3.40 9.55 -0.47
CA ARG A 62 -3.16 10.96 -0.82
C ARG A 62 -1.95 11.12 -1.72
N ALA A 63 -0.83 10.47 -1.39
CA ALA A 63 0.39 10.51 -2.20
C ALA A 63 0.20 9.90 -3.60
N LEU A 64 -0.70 8.93 -3.72
CA LEU A 64 -1.11 8.31 -4.98
C LEU A 64 -2.16 9.12 -5.75
N GLY A 65 -2.80 10.12 -5.14
CA GLY A 65 -3.91 10.86 -5.74
C GLY A 65 -5.20 10.03 -5.87
N VAL A 66 -5.37 9.02 -5.02
CA VAL A 66 -6.53 8.12 -5.01
C VAL A 66 -7.29 8.28 -3.70
N ALA A 67 -8.62 8.33 -3.75
CA ALA A 67 -9.45 8.35 -2.54
C ALA A 67 -9.24 7.06 -1.72
N THR A 68 -9.10 7.17 -0.40
CA THR A 68 -8.84 6.02 0.48
C THR A 68 -9.95 4.97 0.35
N GLU A 69 -11.19 5.40 0.18
CA GLU A 69 -12.37 4.55 -0.01
C GLU A 69 -12.27 3.67 -1.26
N CYS A 70 -11.64 4.18 -2.33
CA CYS A 70 -11.41 3.40 -3.55
C CYS A 70 -10.46 2.23 -3.29
N LEU A 71 -9.43 2.42 -2.48
CA LEU A 71 -8.51 1.35 -2.10
C LEU A 71 -9.19 0.33 -1.18
N LEU A 72 -9.96 0.80 -0.19
CA LEU A 72 -10.70 -0.08 0.74
C LEU A 72 -11.68 -1.00 0.00
N ARG A 73 -12.44 -0.47 -0.97
CA ARG A 73 -13.37 -1.27 -1.79
C ARG A 73 -12.70 -2.38 -2.59
N GLN A 74 -11.40 -2.27 -2.90
CA GLN A 74 -10.65 -3.31 -3.61
C GLN A 74 -10.19 -4.44 -2.67
N ILE A 75 -10.10 -4.16 -1.37
CA ILE A 75 -9.69 -5.12 -0.33
C ILE A 75 -10.89 -5.87 0.24
N GLU A 76 -12.09 -5.27 0.22
CA GLU A 76 -13.34 -5.90 0.69
C GLU A 76 -13.91 -6.96 -0.25
N ARG A 77 -13.33 -7.13 -1.45
CA ARG A 77 -13.77 -8.11 -2.46
C ARG A 77 -13.20 -9.50 -2.23
#